data_AF-A0A956ZC96-F1
#
_entry.id   AF-A0A956ZC96-F1
#
_cell.length_a   1.000
_cell.length_b   1.000
_cell.length_c   1.000
_cell.angle_alpha   90.00
_cell.angle_beta   90.00
_cell.angle_gamma   90.00
#
_symmetry.space_group_name_H-M   'P 1'
#
loop_
_entity.id
_entity.type
_entity.pdbx_description
1 polymer ?
#
loop_
_entity_poly.entity_id
_entity_poly.type
_entity_poly.pdbx_seq_one_letter_code
_entity_poly.pdbx_strand_id
1 'polypeptide(L)'
;MSTTINMSETSSGTEAFATVHHEVNNKRFLHLFSERSNSKVRVSPAGSWNSVSQYFDLTDSLLLDSITLTTKSERALQIAQNSKLLTLSIQRKDALNTIQSLRRALKKLEIDAFEVYEVDEDSDFQVYILFSAYADLNSIGKKLALYLSHLQLFSVEVAYANQHIVVPLQRNFSWIDAQLRPTQSRKRMTFSAALNRFLEDLDNNIVCPEFLHTQLDQLLEQTSAYATESDCSREDNSQSELIEQDKQIFEHHDEISGLVSTVSKLPKQLDLFSLVKVPAKTDPAEYSLTKLPSQKTSGNLALSAEFHKLQTVRPPP
;
A
#
# COMPACT_ATOMS: atom_id res chain seq x y z
N MET A 1 -27.44 54.40 33.96
CA MET A 1 -26.17 53.68 34.14
C MET A 1 -26.36 52.30 33.55
N SER A 2 -25.84 52.05 32.35
CA SER A 2 -25.99 50.78 31.65
C SER A 2 -24.73 49.95 31.88
N THR A 3 -24.88 48.80 32.52
CA THR A 3 -23.78 47.88 32.80
C THR A 3 -23.69 46.87 31.66
N THR A 4 -22.66 47.02 30.83
CA THR A 4 -22.27 46.05 29.81
C THR A 4 -21.54 44.89 30.49
N ILE A 5 -22.12 43.69 30.44
CA ILE A 5 -21.46 42.45 30.88
C ILE A 5 -20.72 41.89 29.67
N ASN A 6 -19.39 41.94 29.69
CA ASN A 6 -18.55 41.21 28.75
C ASN A 6 -18.54 39.72 29.13
N MET A 7 -19.09 38.88 28.27
CA MET A 7 -18.84 37.43 28.30
C MET A 7 -17.64 37.11 27.43
N SER A 8 -16.54 36.73 28.06
CA SER A 8 -15.36 36.18 27.42
C SER A 8 -14.86 35.00 28.24
N GLU A 9 -15.43 33.82 28.03
CA GLU A 9 -14.95 32.58 28.66
C GLU A 9 -15.53 31.32 27.97
N THR A 10 -15.00 30.93 26.79
CA THR A 10 -15.22 29.57 26.23
C THR A 10 -14.10 29.16 25.24
N SER A 11 -12.81 29.25 25.58
CA SER A 11 -11.74 28.71 24.70
C SER A 11 -10.93 27.56 25.31
N SER A 12 -10.97 27.30 26.62
CA SER A 12 -10.12 26.28 27.24
C SER A 12 -10.67 24.84 27.12
N GLY A 13 -11.99 24.67 26.96
CA GLY A 13 -12.60 23.35 26.85
C GLY A 13 -12.29 22.62 25.54
N THR A 14 -12.30 23.35 24.41
CA THR A 14 -12.09 22.76 23.08
C THR A 14 -10.66 22.25 22.87
N GLU A 15 -9.66 22.93 23.44
CA GLU A 15 -8.25 22.53 23.33
C GLU A 15 -7.92 21.26 24.12
N ALA A 16 -8.51 21.11 25.31
CA ALA A 16 -8.34 19.91 26.13
C ALA A 16 -8.95 18.66 25.44
N PHE A 17 -10.16 18.79 24.89
CA PHE A 17 -10.80 17.70 24.12
C PHE A 17 -10.02 17.31 22.86
N ALA A 18 -9.50 18.30 22.12
CA ALA A 18 -8.69 18.05 20.93
C ALA A 18 -7.37 17.32 21.25
N THR A 19 -6.76 17.65 22.39
CA THR A 19 -5.50 17.04 22.84
C THR A 19 -5.70 15.58 23.26
N VAL A 20 -6.78 15.28 23.98
CA VAL A 20 -7.10 13.89 24.39
C VAL A 20 -7.39 13.01 23.18
N HIS A 21 -8.17 13.50 22.21
CA HIS A 21 -8.49 12.73 21.00
C HIS A 21 -7.24 12.43 20.15
N HIS A 22 -6.29 13.35 20.10
CA HIS A 22 -5.03 13.17 19.39
C HIS A 22 -4.17 12.07 20.02
N GLU A 23 -4.07 12.03 21.34
CA GLU A 23 -3.28 11.00 22.04
C GLU A 23 -3.88 9.60 21.86
N VAL A 24 -5.21 9.49 21.88
CA VAL A 24 -5.91 8.23 21.62
C VAL A 24 -5.58 7.71 20.23
N ASN A 25 -5.67 8.54 19.19
CA ASN A 25 -5.41 8.10 17.82
C ASN A 25 -3.93 7.79 17.57
N ASN A 26 -3.00 8.49 18.23
CA ASN A 26 -1.59 8.11 18.20
C ASN A 26 -1.39 6.69 18.76
N LYS A 27 -1.95 6.41 19.94
CA LYS A 27 -1.87 5.08 20.55
C LYS A 27 -2.49 4.01 19.66
N ARG A 28 -3.65 4.29 19.05
CA ARG A 28 -4.33 3.36 18.12
C ARG A 28 -3.47 3.04 16.90
N PHE A 29 -2.91 4.05 16.25
CA PHE A 29 -2.01 3.87 15.11
C PHE A 29 -0.77 3.06 15.48
N LEU A 30 -0.15 3.39 16.62
CA LEU A 30 1.01 2.68 17.15
C LEU A 30 0.73 1.19 17.46
N HIS A 31 -0.51 0.84 17.82
CA HIS A 31 -0.92 -0.55 18.07
C HIS A 31 -1.09 -1.39 16.80
N LEU A 32 -1.19 -0.76 15.62
CA LEU A 32 -1.18 -1.49 14.34
C LEU A 32 0.19 -2.16 14.09
N PHE A 33 1.25 -1.66 14.71
CA PHE A 33 2.63 -2.09 14.53
C PHE A 33 3.22 -2.57 15.86
N SER A 34 2.82 -3.77 16.28
CA SER A 34 3.30 -4.40 17.52
C SER A 34 4.77 -4.84 17.45
N GLU A 35 5.22 -5.31 16.28
CA GLU A 35 6.63 -5.64 16.04
C GLU A 35 7.34 -4.45 15.41
N ARG A 36 8.45 -4.05 16.03
CA ARG A 36 9.17 -2.82 15.68
C ARG A 36 10.68 -3.01 15.61
N SER A 37 11.16 -4.21 15.90
CA SER A 37 12.50 -4.63 15.56
C SER A 37 12.61 -4.82 14.03
N ASN A 38 13.84 -4.96 13.53
CA ASN A 38 14.12 -5.22 12.11
C ASN A 38 13.50 -4.22 11.12
N SER A 39 13.34 -2.96 11.56
CA SER A 39 12.84 -1.90 10.68
C SER A 39 13.84 -1.58 9.56
N LYS A 40 13.31 -1.05 8.46
CA LYS A 40 14.10 -0.52 7.34
C LYS A 40 13.88 0.98 7.22
N VAL A 41 14.89 1.68 6.73
CA VAL A 41 14.85 3.12 6.47
C VAL A 41 15.42 3.41 5.09
N ARG A 42 14.80 4.34 4.37
CA ARG A 42 15.37 4.92 3.15
C ARG A 42 15.21 6.43 3.15
N VAL A 43 15.99 7.11 2.33
CA VAL A 43 15.79 8.54 2.04
C VAL A 43 14.98 8.63 0.75
N SER A 44 13.76 9.16 0.82
CA SER A 44 12.90 9.33 -0.36
C SER A 44 13.40 10.50 -1.24
N PRO A 45 13.27 10.43 -2.59
CA PRO A 45 12.61 9.36 -3.36
C PRO A 45 13.56 8.27 -3.92
N ALA A 46 14.88 8.49 -3.91
CA ALA A 46 15.83 7.66 -4.66
C ALA A 46 16.72 6.75 -3.80
N GLY A 47 16.56 6.74 -2.48
CA GLY A 47 17.41 5.96 -1.58
C GLY A 47 17.04 4.48 -1.53
N SER A 48 18.04 3.61 -1.44
CA SER A 48 17.85 2.19 -1.15
C SER A 48 17.33 1.97 0.26
N TRP A 49 16.56 0.90 0.46
CA TRP A 49 16.15 0.44 1.78
C TRP A 49 17.35 -0.13 2.54
N ASN A 50 17.65 0.47 3.70
CA ASN A 50 18.71 0.01 4.60
C ASN A 50 18.08 -0.58 5.85
N SER A 51 18.54 -1.77 6.24
CA SER A 51 18.14 -2.36 7.52
C SER A 51 18.69 -1.54 8.67
N VAL A 52 17.82 -1.24 9.64
CA VAL A 52 18.23 -0.73 10.94
C VAL A 52 18.72 -1.92 11.78
N SER A 53 19.65 -1.66 12.70
CA SER A 53 20.17 -2.70 13.61
C SER A 53 19.03 -3.46 14.28
N GLN A 54 19.13 -4.80 14.34
CA GLN A 54 18.18 -5.66 15.05
C GLN A 54 18.12 -5.38 16.56
N TYR A 55 19.13 -4.71 17.12
CA TYR A 55 19.19 -4.29 18.53
C TYR A 55 18.57 -2.92 18.77
N PHE A 56 18.00 -2.30 17.73
CA PHE A 56 17.34 -1.01 17.81
C PHE A 56 15.85 -1.18 17.56
N ASP A 57 15.09 -1.12 18.66
CA ASP A 57 13.63 -1.07 18.57
C ASP A 57 13.16 0.34 18.24
N LEU A 58 12.27 0.45 17.26
CA LEU A 58 11.70 1.74 16.88
C LEU A 58 10.77 2.26 17.98
N THR A 59 11.14 3.38 18.61
CA THR A 59 10.33 4.03 19.64
C THR A 59 9.03 4.60 19.07
N ASP A 60 8.01 4.77 19.94
CA ASP A 60 6.76 5.45 19.57
C ASP A 60 7.01 6.82 18.95
N SER A 61 7.92 7.61 19.55
CA SER A 61 8.29 8.93 19.06
C SER A 61 8.84 8.89 17.65
N LEU A 62 9.77 7.98 17.35
CA LEU A 62 10.38 7.88 16.02
C LEU A 62 9.42 7.38 14.95
N LEU A 63 8.47 6.51 15.33
CA LEU A 63 7.42 6.05 14.43
C LEU A 63 6.44 7.19 14.11
N LEU A 64 5.98 7.92 15.13
CA LEU A 64 5.12 9.09 14.93
C LEU A 64 5.85 10.20 14.14
N ASP A 65 7.11 10.50 14.47
CA ASP A 65 7.90 11.50 13.75
C ASP A 65 7.97 11.19 12.25
N SER A 66 8.05 9.90 11.89
CA SER A 66 8.14 9.46 10.50
C SER A 66 6.90 9.77 9.63
N ILE A 67 5.77 10.07 10.27
CA ILE A 67 4.50 10.43 9.62
C ILE A 67 4.13 11.91 9.85
N THR A 68 5.00 12.72 10.47
CA THR A 68 4.80 14.17 10.66
C THR A 68 5.16 15.04 9.45
N LEU A 69 5.69 14.44 8.36
CA LEU A 69 6.24 15.10 7.16
C LEU A 69 7.55 15.86 7.33
N THR A 70 8.01 16.07 8.56
CA THR A 70 9.27 16.76 8.87
C THR A 70 10.48 15.95 8.39
N THR A 71 10.38 14.62 8.41
CA THR A 71 11.44 13.72 7.98
C THR A 71 11.46 13.55 6.46
N LYS A 72 12.66 13.49 5.88
CA LYS A 72 12.87 13.09 4.47
C LYS A 72 13.06 11.58 4.32
N SER A 73 13.23 10.88 5.44
CA SER A 73 13.33 9.43 5.47
C SER A 73 11.96 8.79 5.58
N GLU A 74 11.84 7.65 4.91
CA GLU A 74 10.71 6.74 4.99
C GLU A 74 11.11 5.50 5.79
N ARG A 75 10.12 4.84 6.37
CA ARG A 75 10.32 3.69 7.25
C ARG A 75 9.46 2.54 6.78
N ALA A 76 10.00 1.35 6.86
CA ALA A 76 9.23 0.13 6.71
C ALA A 76 9.42 -0.75 7.93
N LEU A 77 8.37 -1.44 8.33
CA LEU A 77 8.35 -2.33 9.49
C LEU A 77 8.14 -3.76 9.04
N GLN A 78 8.77 -4.69 9.75
CA GLN A 78 8.53 -6.10 9.53
C GLN A 78 7.14 -6.47 10.05
N ILE A 79 6.38 -7.22 9.26
CA ILE A 79 5.07 -7.73 9.66
C ILE A 79 5.28 -8.83 10.70
N ALA A 80 4.68 -8.63 11.88
CA ALA A 80 4.61 -9.63 12.94
C ALA A 80 3.82 -10.85 12.47
N GLN A 81 4.16 -12.05 12.96
CA GLN A 81 3.35 -13.24 12.69
C GLN A 81 1.90 -13.08 13.20
N ASN A 82 1.75 -12.53 14.40
CA ASN A 82 0.46 -12.20 14.98
C ASN A 82 0.24 -10.69 14.88
N SER A 83 -0.73 -10.28 14.07
CA SER A 83 -1.02 -8.87 13.82
C SER A 83 -2.51 -8.64 13.65
N LYS A 84 -2.94 -7.39 13.84
CA LYS A 84 -4.29 -6.94 13.48
C LYS A 84 -4.37 -6.39 12.07
N LEU A 85 -3.25 -6.16 11.39
CA LEU A 85 -3.19 -5.50 10.10
C LEU A 85 -2.64 -6.46 9.05
N LEU A 86 -3.44 -6.75 8.02
CA LEU A 86 -3.03 -7.46 6.80
C LEU A 86 -2.94 -6.45 5.65
N THR A 87 -1.91 -6.57 4.82
CA THR A 87 -1.70 -5.67 3.67
C THR A 87 -1.74 -6.45 2.38
N LEU A 88 -2.43 -5.91 1.37
CA LEU A 88 -2.40 -6.39 0.00
C LEU A 88 -1.67 -5.35 -0.85
N SER A 89 -0.69 -5.79 -1.64
CA SER A 89 -0.02 -4.95 -2.64
C SER A 89 -0.56 -5.28 -4.02
N ILE A 90 -0.89 -4.26 -4.81
CA ILE A 90 -1.46 -4.41 -6.13
C ILE A 90 -0.52 -3.76 -7.12
N GLN A 91 0.02 -4.56 -8.03
CA GLN A 91 0.93 -4.06 -9.07
C GLN A 91 0.27 -2.95 -9.87
N ARG A 92 0.99 -1.87 -10.11
CA ARG A 92 0.47 -0.70 -10.85
C ARG A 92 0.01 -1.07 -12.26
N LYS A 93 0.67 -2.04 -12.90
CA LYS A 93 0.29 -2.55 -14.22
C LYS A 93 -1.09 -3.22 -14.13
N ASP A 94 -2.02 -2.77 -14.96
CA ASP A 94 -3.41 -3.28 -15.02
C ASP A 94 -4.19 -3.17 -13.69
N ALA A 95 -3.78 -2.24 -12.80
CA ALA A 95 -4.34 -2.09 -11.45
C ALA A 95 -5.86 -1.86 -11.44
N LEU A 96 -6.42 -1.17 -12.44
CA LEU A 96 -7.86 -0.83 -12.46
C LEU A 96 -8.71 -2.10 -12.54
N ASN A 97 -8.38 -2.98 -13.49
CA ASN A 97 -9.08 -4.25 -13.67
C ASN A 97 -8.83 -5.18 -12.48
N THR A 98 -7.59 -5.21 -11.98
CA THR A 98 -7.21 -5.99 -10.81
C THR A 98 -8.00 -5.58 -9.58
N ILE A 99 -8.14 -4.28 -9.30
CA ILE A 99 -8.90 -3.75 -8.14
C ILE A 99 -10.38 -4.08 -8.27
N GLN A 100 -10.97 -3.96 -9.47
CA GLN A 100 -12.37 -4.34 -9.67
C GLN A 100 -12.61 -5.83 -9.42
N SER A 101 -11.72 -6.69 -9.91
CA SER A 101 -11.81 -8.13 -9.68
C SER A 101 -11.51 -8.50 -8.22
N LEU A 102 -10.57 -7.80 -7.57
CA LEU A 102 -10.30 -7.93 -6.15
C LEU A 102 -11.53 -7.54 -5.31
N ARG A 103 -12.24 -6.45 -5.65
CA ARG A 103 -13.50 -6.08 -4.99
C ARG A 103 -14.54 -7.20 -5.08
N ARG A 104 -14.69 -7.84 -6.24
CA ARG A 104 -15.61 -8.98 -6.38
C ARG A 104 -15.16 -10.20 -5.57
N ALA A 105 -13.85 -10.46 -5.50
CA ALA A 105 -13.29 -11.56 -4.73
C ALA A 105 -13.46 -11.34 -3.21
N LEU A 106 -13.07 -10.16 -2.71
CA LEU A 106 -13.18 -9.79 -1.29
C LEU A 106 -14.64 -9.68 -0.83
N LYS A 107 -15.55 -9.26 -1.70
CA LYS A 107 -16.98 -9.29 -1.42
C LYS A 107 -17.52 -10.70 -1.11
N LYS A 108 -16.98 -11.76 -1.75
CA LYS A 108 -17.35 -13.15 -1.42
C LYS A 108 -16.89 -13.58 -0.02
N LEU A 109 -15.94 -12.85 0.55
CA LEU A 109 -15.45 -13.00 1.92
C LEU A 109 -16.12 -12.00 2.89
N GLU A 110 -17.18 -11.33 2.46
CA GLU A 110 -17.90 -10.27 3.21
C GLU A 110 -17.03 -9.05 3.56
N ILE A 111 -16.00 -8.80 2.75
CA ILE A 111 -15.18 -7.58 2.82
C ILE A 111 -15.68 -6.65 1.72
N ASP A 112 -16.78 -5.95 2.01
CA ASP A 112 -17.53 -5.13 1.03
C ASP A 112 -16.89 -3.77 0.74
N ALA A 113 -16.24 -3.19 1.73
CA ALA A 113 -15.61 -1.88 1.63
C ALA A 113 -14.13 -2.00 1.97
N PHE A 114 -13.31 -1.35 1.15
CA PHE A 114 -11.91 -1.11 1.42
C PHE A 114 -11.44 0.07 0.60
N GLU A 115 -10.53 0.83 1.19
CA GLU A 115 -9.86 1.93 0.54
C GLU A 115 -8.58 1.47 -0.15
N VAL A 116 -8.23 2.16 -1.22
CA VAL A 116 -6.98 1.93 -1.96
C VAL A 116 -6.05 3.11 -1.71
N TYR A 117 -4.80 2.80 -1.43
CA TYR A 117 -3.77 3.76 -1.08
C TYR A 117 -2.58 3.65 -2.02
N GLU A 118 -1.86 4.75 -2.20
CA GLU A 118 -0.53 4.78 -2.79
C GLU A 118 0.43 5.18 -1.66
N VAL A 119 1.43 4.36 -1.37
CA VAL A 119 2.33 4.60 -0.21
C VAL A 119 3.55 5.43 -0.60
N ASP A 120 3.97 5.32 -1.85
CA ASP A 120 5.00 6.14 -2.45
C ASP A 120 4.65 6.50 -3.90
N GLU A 121 5.18 7.61 -4.39
CA GLU A 121 4.95 8.05 -5.77
C GLU A 121 5.47 6.97 -6.72
N ASP A 122 4.63 6.59 -7.69
CA ASP A 122 4.91 5.54 -8.67
C ASP A 122 5.10 4.12 -8.09
N SER A 123 4.75 3.89 -6.82
CA SER A 123 4.76 2.55 -6.21
C SER A 123 3.53 1.73 -6.61
N ASP A 124 3.51 0.47 -6.18
CA ASP A 124 2.31 -0.33 -6.17
C ASP A 124 1.25 0.28 -5.23
N PHE A 125 -0.01 -0.04 -5.51
CA PHE A 125 -1.13 0.36 -4.65
C PHE A 125 -1.26 -0.61 -3.49
N GLN A 126 -1.81 -0.14 -2.37
CA GLN A 126 -2.00 -0.96 -1.18
C GLN A 126 -3.43 -0.91 -0.68
N VAL A 127 -3.87 -2.03 -0.12
CA VAL A 127 -5.11 -2.18 0.64
C VAL A 127 -4.73 -2.69 2.02
N TYR A 128 -5.33 -2.10 3.05
CA TYR A 128 -5.14 -2.53 4.43
C TYR A 128 -6.44 -3.14 4.95
N ILE A 129 -6.36 -4.33 5.54
CA ILE A 129 -7.47 -5.02 6.18
C ILE A 129 -7.17 -5.04 7.68
N LEU A 130 -8.06 -4.42 8.46
CA LEU A 130 -7.96 -4.40 9.92
C LEU A 130 -8.79 -5.55 10.51
N PHE A 131 -8.18 -6.31 11.41
CA PHE A 131 -8.85 -7.36 12.16
C PHE A 131 -9.35 -6.87 13.52
N SER A 132 -10.51 -7.38 13.94
CA SER A 132 -11.06 -7.10 15.27
C SER A 132 -10.15 -7.64 16.40
N ALA A 133 -9.46 -8.75 16.14
CA ALA A 133 -8.52 -9.42 17.02
C ALA A 133 -7.16 -9.68 16.34
N TYR A 134 -6.14 -10.03 17.13
CA TYR A 134 -4.86 -10.48 16.57
C TYR A 134 -5.05 -11.82 15.86
N ALA A 135 -4.45 -11.96 14.68
CA ALA A 135 -4.55 -13.17 13.88
C ALA A 135 -3.17 -13.65 13.40
N ASP A 136 -3.03 -14.96 13.22
CA ASP A 136 -1.85 -15.55 12.58
C ASP A 136 -1.88 -15.25 11.08
N LEU A 137 -1.11 -14.23 10.69
CA LEU A 137 -1.07 -13.76 9.31
C LEU A 137 -0.48 -14.78 8.35
N ASN A 138 0.35 -15.72 8.81
CA ASN A 138 0.84 -16.79 7.94
C ASN A 138 -0.29 -17.71 7.50
N SER A 139 -1.20 -18.07 8.42
CA SER A 139 -2.33 -18.95 8.12
C SER A 139 -3.32 -18.26 7.19
N ILE A 140 -3.82 -17.09 7.58
CA ILE A 140 -4.80 -16.33 6.79
C ILE A 140 -4.20 -15.86 5.47
N GLY A 141 -2.98 -15.31 5.50
CA GLY A 141 -2.32 -14.75 4.32
C GLY A 141 -2.06 -15.78 3.23
N LYS A 142 -1.61 -16.99 3.59
CA LYS A 142 -1.42 -18.09 2.62
C LYS A 142 -2.72 -18.56 2.00
N LYS A 143 -3.78 -18.73 2.81
CA LYS A 143 -5.10 -19.12 2.30
C LYS A 143 -5.68 -18.06 1.37
N LEU A 144 -5.57 -16.79 1.76
CA LEU A 144 -6.02 -15.68 0.92
C LEU A 144 -5.21 -15.61 -0.39
N ALA A 145 -3.89 -15.75 -0.34
CA ALA A 145 -3.05 -15.79 -1.53
C ALA A 145 -3.43 -16.94 -2.48
N LEU A 146 -3.68 -18.13 -1.92
CA LEU A 146 -4.14 -19.30 -2.69
C LEU A 146 -5.51 -19.03 -3.33
N TYR A 147 -6.46 -18.49 -2.58
CA TYR A 147 -7.78 -18.12 -3.07
C TYR A 147 -7.70 -17.10 -4.23
N LEU A 148 -6.90 -16.04 -4.08
CA LEU A 148 -6.68 -15.05 -5.13
C LEU A 148 -6.00 -15.66 -6.36
N SER A 149 -5.07 -16.60 -6.17
CA SER A 149 -4.43 -17.36 -7.25
C SER A 149 -5.43 -18.21 -8.04
N HIS A 150 -6.39 -18.87 -7.38
CA HIS A 150 -7.46 -19.61 -8.06
C HIS A 150 -8.34 -18.70 -8.93
N LEU A 151 -8.48 -17.43 -8.55
CA LEU A 151 -9.18 -16.40 -9.32
C LEU A 151 -8.29 -15.70 -10.35
N GLN A 152 -7.06 -16.19 -10.56
CA GLN A 152 -6.07 -15.63 -11.48
C GLN A 152 -5.67 -14.18 -11.17
N LEU A 153 -5.75 -13.75 -9.90
CA LEU A 153 -5.36 -12.42 -9.44
C LEU A 153 -3.88 -12.37 -9.03
N PHE A 154 -2.99 -12.79 -9.93
CA PHE A 154 -1.55 -12.87 -9.67
C PHE A 154 -0.86 -11.52 -9.44
N SER A 155 -1.49 -10.43 -9.89
CA SER A 155 -1.00 -9.05 -9.68
C SER A 155 -1.26 -8.54 -8.25
N VAL A 156 -1.91 -9.33 -7.39
CA VAL A 156 -2.14 -9.02 -5.98
C VAL A 156 -1.22 -9.87 -5.12
N GLU A 157 -0.30 -9.23 -4.42
CA GLU A 157 0.55 -9.87 -3.41
C GLU A 157 -0.06 -9.69 -2.02
N VAL A 158 -0.21 -10.79 -1.28
CA VAL A 158 -0.64 -10.76 0.12
C VAL A 158 0.61 -10.65 0.99
N ALA A 159 0.74 -9.57 1.75
CA ALA A 159 1.85 -9.37 2.65
C ALA A 159 1.59 -10.03 4.01
N TYR A 160 2.37 -11.04 4.37
CA TYR A 160 2.27 -11.76 5.65
C TYR A 160 3.62 -11.74 6.40
N ALA A 161 3.73 -12.56 7.45
CA ALA A 161 4.83 -12.49 8.42
C ALA A 161 6.22 -12.46 7.78
N ASN A 162 7.13 -11.69 8.40
CA ASN A 162 8.51 -11.48 8.00
C ASN A 162 8.75 -10.61 6.76
N GLN A 163 7.71 -10.24 6.02
CA GLN A 163 7.82 -9.24 4.95
C GLN A 163 7.82 -7.82 5.55
N HIS A 164 8.32 -6.84 4.78
CA HIS A 164 8.37 -5.44 5.21
C HIS A 164 7.29 -4.64 4.52
N ILE A 165 6.51 -3.88 5.29
CA ILE A 165 5.55 -2.90 4.78
C ILE A 165 6.02 -1.49 5.08
N VAL A 166 5.88 -0.59 4.12
CA VAL A 166 6.11 0.85 4.34
C VAL A 166 5.07 1.35 5.32
N VAL A 167 5.50 2.15 6.30
CA VAL A 167 4.57 2.72 7.27
C VAL A 167 3.59 3.65 6.52
N PRO A 168 2.26 3.50 6.70
CA PRO A 168 1.28 4.38 6.07
C PRO A 168 1.40 5.80 6.60
N LEU A 169 0.80 6.77 5.90
CA LEU A 169 0.81 8.20 6.26
C LEU A 169 2.17 8.91 6.20
N GLN A 170 3.17 8.29 5.59
CA GLN A 170 4.44 8.94 5.28
C GLN A 170 4.29 9.92 4.11
N ARG A 171 5.38 10.63 3.79
CA ARG A 171 5.35 11.82 2.93
C ARG A 171 4.60 11.64 1.61
N ASN A 172 4.76 10.51 0.94
CA ASN A 172 4.21 10.28 -0.39
C ASN A 172 2.86 9.54 -0.36
N PHE A 173 2.33 9.27 0.83
CA PHE A 173 1.06 8.57 1.00
C PHE A 173 -0.12 9.35 0.40
N SER A 174 -0.98 8.66 -0.34
CA SER A 174 -2.19 9.24 -0.95
C SER A 174 -3.36 8.27 -0.93
N TRP A 175 -4.57 8.81 -0.77
CA TRP A 175 -5.83 8.11 -0.94
C TRP A 175 -6.22 8.12 -2.42
N ILE A 176 -6.71 7.01 -2.94
CA ILE A 176 -6.89 6.80 -4.38
C ILE A 176 -8.38 6.60 -4.72
N ASP A 177 -8.88 7.25 -5.78
CA ASP A 177 -10.26 7.04 -6.26
C ASP A 177 -10.42 5.73 -7.04
N ALA A 178 -11.66 5.43 -7.43
CA ALA A 178 -11.97 4.29 -8.28
C ALA A 178 -11.34 4.36 -9.68
N GLN A 179 -10.78 5.50 -10.10
CA GLN A 179 -10.06 5.71 -11.35
C GLN A 179 -8.54 5.75 -11.16
N LEU A 180 -8.05 5.35 -9.99
CA LEU A 180 -6.62 5.32 -9.64
C LEU A 180 -5.95 6.68 -9.58
N ARG A 181 -6.71 7.73 -9.29
CA ARG A 181 -6.19 9.09 -9.14
C ARG A 181 -6.11 9.47 -7.66
N PRO A 182 -5.05 10.16 -7.23
CA PRO A 182 -4.97 10.72 -5.89
C PRO A 182 -6.13 11.67 -5.60
N THR A 183 -7.00 11.30 -4.66
CA THR A 183 -8.09 12.16 -4.16
C THR A 183 -7.60 13.11 -3.09
N GLN A 184 -6.76 12.60 -2.18
CA GLN A 184 -6.13 13.36 -1.14
C GLN A 184 -4.71 12.85 -0.93
N SER A 185 -3.75 13.78 -0.87
CA SER A 185 -2.36 13.46 -0.56
C SER A 185 -2.07 13.83 0.89
N ARG A 186 -1.31 12.99 1.59
CA ARG A 186 -0.83 13.25 2.95
C ARG A 186 -0.13 14.61 3.06
N LYS A 187 0.60 15.05 2.02
CA LYS A 187 1.29 16.36 1.96
C LYS A 187 0.34 17.55 2.12
N ARG A 188 -0.95 17.36 1.83
CA ARG A 188 -2.00 18.41 1.85
C ARG A 188 -2.89 18.34 3.09
N MET A 189 -2.54 17.51 4.08
CA MET A 189 -3.31 17.32 5.30
C MET A 189 -2.49 17.66 6.54
N THR A 190 -3.17 18.12 7.59
CA THR A 190 -2.57 18.16 8.93
C THR A 190 -2.33 16.74 9.42
N PHE A 191 -1.39 16.58 10.34
CA PHE A 191 -1.08 15.29 10.97
C PHE A 191 -2.34 14.63 11.54
N SER A 192 -3.07 15.35 12.40
CA SER A 192 -4.27 14.84 13.07
C SER A 192 -5.38 14.47 12.07
N ALA A 193 -5.60 15.29 11.03
CA ALA A 193 -6.63 14.99 10.03
C ALA A 193 -6.31 13.73 9.22
N ALA A 194 -5.04 13.57 8.81
CA ALA A 194 -4.59 12.38 8.08
C ALA A 194 -4.70 11.12 8.92
N LEU A 195 -4.29 11.21 10.20
CA LEU A 195 -4.35 10.10 11.15
C LEU A 195 -5.80 9.67 11.42
N ASN A 196 -6.68 10.64 11.70
CA ASN A 196 -8.09 10.38 11.95
C ASN A 196 -8.74 9.71 10.73
N ARG A 197 -8.55 10.29 9.53
CA ARG A 197 -9.12 9.74 8.30
C ARG A 197 -8.67 8.28 8.08
N PHE A 198 -7.38 8.00 8.19
CA PHE A 198 -6.87 6.66 7.97
C PHE A 198 -7.43 5.65 8.99
N LEU A 199 -7.52 6.02 10.27
CA LEU A 199 -8.09 5.14 11.28
C LEU A 199 -9.60 4.93 11.07
N GLU A 200 -10.34 5.97 10.65
CA GLU A 200 -11.76 5.85 10.28
C GLU A 200 -11.95 4.91 9.07
N ASP A 201 -11.10 5.02 8.04
CA ASP A 201 -11.13 4.11 6.89
C ASP A 201 -10.91 2.65 7.31
N LEU A 202 -10.00 2.40 8.25
CA LEU A 202 -9.76 1.07 8.79
C LEU A 202 -10.92 0.56 9.65
N ASP A 203 -11.52 1.42 10.48
CA ASP A 203 -12.63 1.07 11.37
C ASP A 203 -13.89 0.69 10.60
N ASN A 204 -14.13 1.36 9.46
CA ASN A 204 -15.26 1.06 8.59
C ASN A 204 -15.18 -0.34 7.95
N ASN A 205 -14.00 -0.96 7.95
CA ASN A 205 -13.69 -2.20 7.24
C ASN A 205 -13.07 -3.26 8.15
N ILE A 206 -13.44 -3.27 9.43
CA ILE A 206 -12.96 -4.27 10.40
C ILE A 206 -13.51 -5.66 10.04
N VAL A 207 -12.61 -6.64 10.00
CA VAL A 207 -12.91 -8.04 9.69
C VAL A 207 -12.69 -8.93 10.91
N CYS A 208 -13.57 -9.89 11.13
CA CYS A 208 -13.36 -10.94 12.13
C CYS A 208 -12.40 -12.01 11.56
N PRO A 209 -11.21 -12.23 12.14
CA PRO A 209 -10.22 -13.12 11.54
C PRO A 209 -10.66 -14.59 11.52
N GLU A 210 -11.37 -15.07 12.55
CA GLU A 210 -11.89 -16.44 12.62
C GLU A 210 -12.96 -16.69 11.55
N PHE A 211 -13.80 -15.70 11.31
CA PHE A 211 -14.80 -15.75 10.25
C PHE A 211 -14.14 -15.79 8.87
N LEU A 212 -13.18 -14.89 8.61
CA LEU A 212 -12.44 -14.87 7.35
C LEU A 212 -11.74 -16.21 7.08
N HIS A 213 -11.12 -16.80 8.11
CA HIS A 213 -10.46 -18.09 7.99
C HIS A 213 -11.43 -19.21 7.60
N THR A 214 -12.60 -19.24 8.23
CA THR A 214 -13.68 -20.20 7.93
C THR A 214 -14.20 -20.03 6.50
N GLN A 215 -14.44 -18.79 6.06
CA GLN A 215 -14.92 -18.52 4.70
C GLN A 215 -13.89 -18.89 3.64
N LEU A 216 -12.61 -18.63 3.90
CA LEU A 216 -11.53 -19.04 3.01
C LEU A 216 -11.48 -20.56 2.86
N ASP A 217 -11.62 -21.31 3.96
CA ASP A 217 -11.63 -22.78 3.91
C ASP A 217 -12.79 -23.32 3.06
N GLN A 218 -14.01 -22.82 3.30
CA GLN A 218 -15.18 -23.23 2.54
C GLN A 218 -15.03 -22.95 1.04
N LEU A 219 -14.52 -21.77 0.67
CA LEU A 219 -14.35 -21.40 -0.74
C LEU A 219 -13.21 -22.18 -1.42
N LEU A 220 -12.13 -22.46 -0.71
CA LEU A 220 -11.02 -23.27 -1.23
C LEU A 220 -11.43 -24.72 -1.43
N GLU A 221 -12.19 -25.30 -0.49
CA GLU A 221 -12.76 -26.65 -0.63
C GLU A 221 -13.68 -26.75 -1.85
N GLN A 222 -14.61 -25.80 -1.99
CA GLN A 222 -15.51 -25.73 -3.16
C GLN A 222 -14.72 -25.64 -4.47
N THR A 223 -13.68 -24.81 -4.52
CA THR A 223 -12.87 -24.62 -5.74
C THR A 223 -12.07 -25.88 -6.09
N SER A 224 -11.60 -26.63 -5.07
CA SER A 224 -10.87 -27.88 -5.29
C SER A 224 -11.77 -29.03 -5.79
N ALA A 225 -13.02 -29.10 -5.34
CA ALA A 225 -13.97 -30.16 -5.73
C ALA A 225 -14.31 -30.13 -7.23
N TYR A 226 -14.47 -28.93 -7.81
CA TYR A 226 -14.75 -28.76 -9.24
C TYR A 226 -13.57 -29.16 -10.15
N ALA A 227 -12.33 -29.13 -9.65
CA ALA A 227 -11.17 -29.58 -10.42
C ALA A 227 -11.14 -31.11 -10.57
N THR A 228 -11.62 -31.85 -9.57
CA THR A 228 -11.70 -33.32 -9.57
C THR A 228 -12.85 -33.88 -10.41
N GLU A 229 -13.99 -33.19 -10.49
CA GLU A 229 -15.13 -33.68 -11.28
C GLU A 229 -14.97 -33.44 -12.79
N SER A 230 -14.11 -32.50 -13.20
CA SER A 230 -13.82 -32.23 -14.62
C SER A 230 -12.90 -33.27 -15.27
N ASP A 231 -12.23 -34.12 -14.48
CA ASP A 231 -11.29 -35.15 -14.98
C ASP A 231 -11.87 -36.57 -14.98
N CYS A 232 -13.06 -36.79 -14.43
CA CYS A 232 -13.68 -38.13 -14.33
C CYS A 232 -14.74 -38.44 -15.39
N SER A 233 -14.94 -37.61 -16.42
CA SER A 233 -15.91 -37.86 -17.50
C SER A 233 -15.30 -37.98 -18.89
N ARG A 234 -14.01 -38.31 -19.00
CA ARG A 234 -13.32 -38.44 -20.30
C ARG A 234 -12.62 -39.77 -20.50
N GLU A 235 -13.28 -40.87 -20.16
CA GLU A 235 -12.98 -42.17 -20.74
C GLU A 235 -14.30 -42.86 -21.13
N ASP A 236 -14.30 -43.44 -22.32
CA ASP A 236 -15.32 -44.28 -22.95
C ASP A 236 -16.55 -43.62 -23.59
N ASN A 237 -16.34 -43.05 -24.78
CA ASN A 237 -17.14 -43.46 -25.93
C ASN A 237 -16.34 -43.39 -27.23
N SER A 238 -15.69 -44.51 -27.54
CA SER A 238 -15.70 -45.20 -28.83
C SER A 238 -15.48 -44.36 -30.08
N GLN A 239 -14.25 -44.47 -30.59
CA GLN A 239 -13.97 -44.54 -32.02
C GLN A 239 -14.89 -45.59 -32.68
N SER A 240 -15.85 -45.17 -33.51
CA SER A 240 -16.42 -45.87 -34.68
C SER A 240 -17.67 -45.10 -35.15
N GLU A 241 -17.76 -44.79 -36.45
CA GLU A 241 -18.82 -43.99 -37.13
C GLU A 241 -18.70 -42.46 -36.88
N LEU A 242 -18.49 -41.55 -37.84
CA LEU A 242 -18.66 -41.58 -39.29
C LEU A 242 -17.48 -40.87 -39.98
N ILE A 243 -16.80 -41.62 -40.83
CA ILE A 243 -16.18 -41.11 -42.05
C ILE A 243 -17.30 -41.14 -43.09
N GLU A 244 -18.00 -40.04 -43.30
CA GLU A 244 -18.78 -39.69 -44.52
C GLU A 244 -19.60 -38.43 -44.22
N GLN A 245 -19.56 -37.44 -45.13
CA GLN A 245 -20.11 -36.07 -45.02
C GLN A 245 -19.17 -35.13 -44.24
N ASP A 246 -18.09 -34.61 -44.84
CA ASP A 246 -18.18 -33.30 -45.49
C ASP A 246 -17.18 -33.17 -46.64
N LYS A 247 -17.52 -33.86 -47.73
CA LYS A 247 -16.94 -33.68 -49.07
C LYS A 247 -17.77 -32.69 -49.90
N GLN A 248 -18.48 -31.75 -49.26
CA GLN A 248 -19.38 -30.80 -49.93
C GLN A 248 -19.31 -29.37 -49.35
N ILE A 249 -18.13 -28.79 -49.12
CA ILE A 249 -17.97 -27.31 -49.06
C ILE A 249 -16.63 -26.90 -49.69
N PHE A 250 -16.31 -27.45 -50.86
CA PHE A 250 -15.16 -27.02 -51.66
C PHE A 250 -15.53 -26.94 -53.15
N GLU A 251 -16.70 -26.38 -53.46
CA GLU A 251 -17.03 -25.85 -54.77
C GLU A 251 -17.92 -24.61 -54.59
N HIS A 252 -17.29 -23.46 -54.34
CA HIS A 252 -17.73 -22.16 -54.84
C HIS A 252 -16.54 -21.20 -54.83
N HIS A 253 -15.75 -21.34 -55.90
CA HIS A 253 -14.85 -20.30 -56.36
C HIS A 253 -15.67 -19.16 -56.98
N ASP A 254 -15.10 -17.96 -56.85
CA ASP A 254 -15.34 -16.77 -57.70
C ASP A 254 -16.63 -15.99 -57.49
N GLU A 255 -16.67 -15.10 -56.47
CA GLU A 255 -17.36 -13.80 -56.61
C GLU A 255 -17.10 -12.74 -55.52
N ILE A 256 -15.91 -12.63 -54.89
CA ILE A 256 -15.59 -11.43 -54.09
C ILE A 256 -14.13 -10.98 -54.29
N SER A 257 -13.75 -10.76 -55.56
CA SER A 257 -12.62 -9.89 -55.95
C SER A 257 -13.17 -8.56 -56.42
N GLY A 258 -13.73 -7.77 -55.50
CA GLY A 258 -14.43 -6.54 -55.86
C GLY A 258 -14.74 -5.60 -54.71
N LEU A 259 -13.92 -5.56 -53.65
CA LEU A 259 -14.13 -4.62 -52.52
C LEU A 259 -12.82 -4.15 -51.87
N VAL A 260 -11.70 -4.16 -52.62
CA VAL A 260 -10.42 -3.57 -52.21
C VAL A 260 -9.95 -2.59 -53.29
N SER A 261 -10.68 -1.47 -53.45
CA SER A 261 -10.19 -0.32 -54.22
C SER A 261 -10.73 1.06 -53.79
N THR A 262 -11.44 1.15 -52.66
CA THR A 262 -12.05 2.41 -52.19
C THR A 262 -11.52 2.92 -50.85
N VAL A 263 -10.24 2.68 -50.55
CA VAL A 263 -9.51 3.38 -49.47
C VAL A 263 -8.29 4.10 -50.06
N SER A 264 -8.57 5.06 -50.94
CA SER A 264 -7.56 5.97 -51.48
C SER A 264 -8.21 7.31 -51.80
N LYS A 265 -8.74 7.98 -50.76
CA LYS A 265 -9.09 9.40 -50.76
C LYS A 265 -9.40 9.86 -49.34
N LEU A 266 -8.36 10.11 -48.55
CA LEU A 266 -8.41 10.98 -47.38
C LEU A 266 -7.16 11.86 -47.40
N PRO A 267 -7.31 13.20 -47.45
CA PRO A 267 -6.18 14.12 -47.53
C PRO A 267 -5.43 14.15 -46.20
N LYS A 268 -4.11 13.94 -46.29
CA LYS A 268 -3.17 14.17 -45.20
C LYS A 268 -2.80 15.65 -45.13
N GLN A 269 -2.60 16.11 -43.89
CA GLN A 269 -1.87 17.29 -43.44
C GLN A 269 -2.65 18.62 -43.39
N LEU A 270 -3.17 18.88 -42.19
CA LEU A 270 -3.26 20.22 -41.62
C LEU A 270 -2.12 20.37 -40.61
N ASP A 271 -1.30 21.38 -40.86
CA ASP A 271 -0.25 21.91 -39.99
C ASP A 271 -0.77 22.21 -38.58
N LEU A 272 -0.09 21.67 -37.57
CA LEU A 272 -0.28 22.05 -36.17
C LEU A 272 1.07 22.09 -35.43
N PHE A 273 2.07 22.70 -36.09
CA PHE A 273 3.28 23.20 -35.43
C PHE A 273 3.55 24.63 -35.88
N SER A 274 2.75 25.55 -35.36
CA SER A 274 3.12 26.97 -35.31
C SER A 274 2.26 27.65 -34.26
N LEU A 275 2.82 27.86 -33.06
CA LEU A 275 2.55 28.97 -32.13
C LEU A 275 2.92 28.59 -30.69
N VAL A 276 4.20 28.71 -30.32
CA VAL A 276 4.57 29.39 -29.07
C VAL A 276 5.89 30.13 -29.33
N LYS A 277 5.78 31.46 -29.49
CA LYS A 277 6.93 32.37 -29.44
C LYS A 277 7.38 32.47 -27.98
N VAL A 278 8.64 32.09 -27.73
CA VAL A 278 9.36 32.42 -26.49
C VAL A 278 9.96 33.81 -26.66
N PRO A 279 9.67 34.80 -25.80
CA PRO A 279 10.51 35.97 -25.69
C PRO A 279 11.68 35.69 -24.74
N ALA A 280 12.89 35.83 -25.27
CA ALA A 280 14.12 35.94 -24.51
C ALA A 280 14.25 37.33 -23.88
N LYS A 281 14.68 37.37 -22.61
CA LYS A 281 15.58 38.33 -21.94
C LYS A 281 15.11 38.64 -20.52
N THR A 282 15.91 38.21 -19.54
CA THR A 282 16.27 39.04 -18.39
C THR A 282 17.55 38.49 -17.77
N ASP A 283 18.47 39.42 -17.50
CA ASP A 283 19.85 39.23 -17.06
C ASP A 283 19.98 38.59 -15.67
N PRO A 284 21.15 37.98 -15.37
CA PRO A 284 21.42 37.36 -14.07
C PRO A 284 21.68 38.41 -12.99
N ALA A 285 20.82 38.43 -11.97
CA ALA A 285 21.10 39.16 -10.73
C ALA A 285 22.17 38.41 -9.90
N GLU A 286 23.21 39.16 -9.57
CA GLU A 286 24.29 38.83 -8.65
C GLU A 286 23.74 38.36 -7.29
N TYR A 287 24.04 37.12 -6.90
CA TYR A 287 23.96 36.71 -5.50
C TYR A 287 25.33 36.87 -4.86
N SER A 288 25.44 37.93 -4.07
CA SER A 288 26.56 38.18 -3.16
C SER A 288 26.67 37.08 -2.10
N LEU A 289 27.83 36.45 -2.06
CA LEU A 289 28.30 35.57 -0.98
C LEU A 289 28.50 36.39 0.30
N THR A 290 27.51 36.40 1.18
CA THR A 290 27.73 36.78 2.59
C THR A 290 28.37 35.61 3.34
N LYS A 291 29.64 35.82 3.69
CA LYS A 291 30.45 35.03 4.62
C LYS A 291 29.71 34.78 5.93
N LEU A 292 29.52 33.51 6.30
CA LEU A 292 29.27 33.10 7.68
C LEU A 292 30.61 32.73 8.35
N PRO A 293 30.84 33.17 9.59
CA PRO A 293 32.11 32.99 10.28
C PRO A 293 32.32 31.54 10.73
N SER A 294 33.54 31.07 10.49
CA SER A 294 34.08 29.80 10.94
C SER A 294 34.29 29.86 12.46
N GLN A 295 33.45 29.18 13.24
CA GLN A 295 33.77 28.87 14.63
C GLN A 295 34.66 27.64 14.69
N LYS A 296 35.91 27.86 15.09
CA LYS A 296 36.82 26.84 15.61
C LYS A 296 36.29 26.33 16.94
N THR A 297 36.06 25.03 17.03
CA THR A 297 36.12 24.30 18.31
C THR A 297 37.06 23.12 18.12
N SER A 298 38.31 23.35 18.53
CA SER A 298 39.23 22.29 18.91
C SER A 298 38.82 21.82 20.31
N GLY A 299 38.75 20.50 20.53
CA GLY A 299 38.44 19.97 21.85
C GLY A 299 38.36 18.46 21.87
N ASN A 300 39.52 17.82 21.80
CA ASN A 300 39.75 16.42 22.17
C ASN A 300 38.96 16.03 23.42
N LEU A 301 38.28 14.89 23.41
CA LEU A 301 38.09 14.08 24.61
C LEU A 301 38.25 12.60 24.26
N ALA A 302 39.12 11.99 25.05
CA ALA A 302 39.74 10.72 24.85
C ALA A 302 38.78 9.56 25.10
N LEU A 303 38.99 8.51 24.31
CA LEU A 303 38.67 7.13 24.63
C LEU A 303 39.32 6.77 25.98
N SER A 304 38.49 6.40 26.96
CA SER A 304 38.93 5.67 28.15
C SER A 304 38.10 4.40 28.25
N ALA A 305 38.79 3.29 28.02
CA ALA A 305 38.31 1.95 28.25
C ALA A 305 38.45 1.62 29.75
N GLU A 306 37.35 1.24 30.40
CA GLU A 306 37.39 0.50 31.66
C GLU A 306 36.45 -0.70 31.56
N PHE A 307 37.05 -1.85 31.22
CA PHE A 307 36.45 -3.16 31.38
C PHE A 307 36.52 -3.56 32.86
N HIS A 308 35.37 -3.56 33.54
CA HIS A 308 35.25 -4.23 34.83
C HIS A 308 35.17 -5.76 34.65
N LYS A 309 36.17 -6.44 35.19
CA LYS A 309 36.17 -7.87 35.51
C LYS A 309 34.91 -8.24 36.30
N LEU A 310 34.11 -9.18 35.79
CA LEU A 310 33.24 -10.00 36.62
C LEU A 310 33.84 -11.40 36.73
N GLN A 311 34.17 -11.75 37.97
CA GLN A 311 34.66 -13.06 38.38
C GLN A 311 33.57 -14.11 38.25
N THR A 312 33.97 -15.25 37.70
CA THR A 312 33.25 -16.52 37.73
C THR A 312 33.29 -17.12 39.13
N VAL A 313 32.12 -17.38 39.71
CA VAL A 313 31.96 -18.29 40.86
C VAL A 313 31.11 -19.47 40.39
N ARG A 314 31.74 -20.65 40.30
CA ARG A 314 31.06 -21.94 40.19
C ARG A 314 30.59 -22.38 41.59
N PRO A 315 29.44 -23.06 41.72
CA PRO A 315 29.11 -23.78 42.94
C PRO A 315 29.80 -25.16 42.96
N PRO A 316 30.14 -25.70 44.15
CA PRO A 316 30.62 -27.07 44.32
C PRO A 316 29.44 -28.07 44.38
N PRO A 317 29.71 -29.39 44.31
CA PRO A 317 28.70 -30.41 43.96
C PRO A 317 27.59 -30.63 44.98
#